data_AF-A0A6G5QQ10-F1
#
_entry.id   AF-A0A6G5QQ10-F1
#
_cell.length_a   1.000
_cell.length_b   1.000
_cell.length_c   1.000
_cell.angle_alpha   90.00
_cell.angle_beta   90.00
_cell.angle_gamma   90.00
#
_symmetry.space_group_name_H-M   'P 1'
#
loop_
_entity.id
_entity.type
_entity.pdbx_description
1 polymer ?
#
loop_
_entity_poly.entity_id
_entity_poly.type
_entity_poly.pdbx_seq_one_letter_code
_entity_poly.pdbx_strand_id
1 'polypeptide(L)'
;MKIIKFILWLFVLVTNLNAKEASIKSENGNFLIFKESEKNEHFEVNLYKKLIFSSKEYNSTIYINNATYYFGPSSSILSGSGRYVILDALEGGYITGYSDDKDEKPLWKDKVHCLVIDMQNGCILINETDEACMLEWEGDELYYTMDRQKEKIELKRSIKDDLDHLFDCENINFIDTNECKKQNKGKIDNAIRCNTINPKNIEEYEKYLSKDSDFKHKEILK
;
A
#
# COMPACT_ATOMS: atom_id res chain seq x y z
N MET A 1 -1.71 11.52 -65.39
CA MET A 1 -0.98 11.02 -64.20
C MET A 1 -1.03 12.12 -63.15
N LYS A 2 -1.79 11.90 -62.07
CA LYS A 2 -1.30 11.74 -60.68
C LYS A 2 -0.64 13.04 -60.15
N ILE A 3 -1.00 13.68 -59.03
CA ILE A 3 -1.66 13.22 -57.79
C ILE A 3 -1.76 14.44 -56.85
N ILE A 4 -2.88 14.60 -56.12
CA ILE A 4 -3.05 15.24 -54.78
C ILE A 4 -2.80 16.79 -54.72
N LYS A 5 -3.73 17.73 -54.46
CA LYS A 5 -4.94 17.83 -53.62
C LYS A 5 -4.82 17.11 -52.27
N PHE A 6 -4.28 17.80 -51.25
CA PHE A 6 -4.87 17.96 -49.91
C PHE A 6 -3.80 18.37 -48.89
N ILE A 7 -4.12 19.45 -48.14
CA ILE A 7 -3.99 19.58 -46.69
C ILE A 7 -2.65 19.22 -46.05
N LEU A 8 -2.00 20.22 -45.44
CA LEU A 8 -1.61 20.08 -44.04
C LEU A 8 -1.74 21.42 -43.34
N TRP A 9 -2.96 21.65 -42.86
CA TRP A 9 -3.21 22.58 -41.76
C TRP A 9 -2.29 22.18 -40.61
N LEU A 10 -1.47 23.14 -40.16
CA LEU A 10 -0.77 23.10 -38.88
C LEU A 10 -1.83 23.05 -37.76
N PHE A 11 -2.31 21.85 -37.48
CA PHE A 11 -2.95 21.49 -36.22
C PHE A 11 -2.18 20.30 -35.67
N VAL A 12 -0.97 20.58 -35.18
CA VAL A 12 -0.45 19.74 -34.10
C VAL A 12 -1.26 20.18 -32.88
N LEU A 13 -2.41 19.52 -32.71
CA LEU A 13 -3.04 19.42 -31.40
C LEU A 13 -1.92 19.00 -30.44
N VAL A 14 -1.49 19.91 -29.59
CA VAL A 14 -0.96 19.53 -28.29
C VAL A 14 -2.18 19.01 -27.54
N THR A 15 -2.54 17.76 -27.80
CA THR A 15 -3.43 17.05 -26.89
C THR A 15 -2.66 16.99 -25.58
N ASN A 16 -3.10 17.81 -24.62
CA ASN A 16 -2.84 17.59 -23.21
C ASN A 16 -3.18 16.11 -22.95
N LEU A 17 -2.17 15.24 -23.00
CA LEU A 17 -2.21 13.97 -22.30
C LEU A 17 -2.20 14.33 -20.82
N ASN A 18 -3.36 14.76 -20.31
CA ASN A 18 -3.71 14.49 -18.93
C ASN A 18 -3.70 12.97 -18.85
N ALA A 19 -2.54 12.40 -18.50
CA ALA A 19 -2.46 11.01 -18.09
C ALA A 19 -3.56 10.87 -17.03
N LYS A 20 -4.60 10.11 -17.37
CA LYS A 20 -5.72 9.85 -16.47
C LYS A 20 -5.08 9.38 -15.15
N GLU A 21 -5.21 10.18 -14.10
CA GLU A 21 -4.58 9.85 -12.82
C GLU A 21 -5.00 8.43 -12.44
N ALA A 22 -4.01 7.55 -12.29
CA ALA A 22 -4.25 6.16 -11.91
C ALA A 22 -4.86 6.18 -10.51
N SER A 23 -6.16 5.94 -10.42
CA SER A 23 -6.90 6.08 -9.19
C SER A 23 -8.12 5.16 -9.14
N ILE A 24 -8.49 4.80 -7.92
CA ILE A 24 -9.72 4.10 -7.59
C ILE A 24 -10.59 5.09 -6.84
N LYS A 25 -11.85 5.21 -7.23
CA LYS A 25 -12.82 6.10 -6.58
C LYS A 25 -13.88 5.25 -5.88
N SER A 26 -14.12 5.50 -4.61
CA SER A 26 -15.22 4.91 -3.85
C SER A 26 -16.52 5.71 -4.05
N GLU A 27 -17.65 5.09 -3.70
CA GLU A 27 -18.98 5.71 -3.84
C GLU A 27 -19.14 6.97 -2.98
N ASN A 28 -18.48 7.03 -1.83
CA ASN A 28 -18.45 8.19 -0.94
C ASN A 28 -17.60 9.36 -1.48
N GLY A 29 -16.94 9.19 -2.64
CA GLY A 29 -16.15 10.21 -3.31
C GLY A 29 -14.71 10.33 -2.81
N ASN A 30 -14.23 9.40 -1.98
CA ASN A 30 -12.82 9.26 -1.63
C ASN A 30 -12.05 8.53 -2.75
N PHE A 31 -10.72 8.63 -2.71
CA PHE A 31 -9.84 8.09 -3.72
C PHE A 31 -8.65 7.36 -3.12
N LEU A 32 -8.19 6.34 -3.85
CA LEU A 32 -6.81 5.88 -3.81
C LEU A 32 -6.12 6.36 -5.07
N ILE A 33 -5.00 7.05 -4.93
CA ILE A 33 -4.24 7.63 -6.03
C ILE A 33 -2.87 6.94 -6.07
N PHE A 34 -2.55 6.38 -7.23
CA PHE A 34 -1.33 5.65 -7.51
C PHE A 34 -0.34 6.59 -8.20
N LYS A 35 0.84 6.75 -7.61
CA LYS A 35 1.89 7.65 -8.11
C LYS A 35 3.22 6.93 -8.25
N GLU A 36 4.09 7.56 -9.04
CA GLU A 36 5.47 7.10 -9.27
C GLU A 36 5.48 5.70 -9.87
N SER A 37 4.92 5.62 -11.08
CA SER A 37 4.94 4.38 -11.86
C SER A 37 6.38 4.02 -12.22
N GLU A 38 6.74 2.76 -11.99
CA GLU A 38 8.07 2.23 -12.22
C GLU A 38 7.99 0.87 -12.91
N LYS A 39 9.00 0.62 -13.73
CA LYS A 39 9.27 -0.67 -14.34
C LYS A 39 10.76 -0.97 -14.13
N ASN A 40 11.08 -2.17 -13.69
CA ASN A 40 12.46 -2.64 -13.63
C ASN A 40 12.55 -4.05 -14.24
N GLU A 41 13.72 -4.68 -14.14
CA GLU A 41 13.99 -6.00 -14.70
C GLU A 41 13.30 -7.16 -13.97
N HIS A 42 12.79 -6.94 -12.75
CA HIS A 42 12.24 -7.97 -11.87
C HIS A 42 10.72 -8.12 -11.95
N PHE A 43 10.01 -7.15 -12.55
CA PHE A 43 8.56 -7.23 -12.74
C PHE A 43 8.13 -6.83 -14.15
N GLU A 44 7.24 -7.65 -14.73
CA GLU A 44 6.82 -7.52 -16.14
C GLU A 44 5.88 -6.31 -16.37
N VAL A 45 5.18 -5.90 -15.32
CA VAL A 45 4.15 -4.85 -15.32
C VAL A 45 4.64 -3.56 -14.67
N ASN A 46 4.01 -2.43 -15.00
CA ASN A 46 4.27 -1.18 -14.29
C ASN A 46 3.64 -1.25 -12.90
N LEU A 47 4.46 -1.09 -11.86
CA LEU A 47 4.01 -0.94 -10.47
C LEU A 47 4.15 0.51 -10.03
N TYR A 48 3.63 0.86 -8.86
CA TYR A 48 3.62 2.22 -8.33
C TYR A 48 4.32 2.28 -6.98
N LYS A 49 5.25 3.23 -6.79
CA LYS A 49 5.96 3.40 -5.51
C LYS A 49 5.14 4.07 -4.42
N LYS A 50 4.05 4.77 -4.77
CA LYS A 50 3.25 5.53 -3.80
C LYS A 50 1.77 5.30 -3.98
N LEU A 51 1.10 5.00 -2.86
CA LEU A 51 -0.34 4.94 -2.74
C LEU A 51 -0.82 6.05 -1.80
N ILE A 52 -1.73 6.88 -2.27
CA ILE A 52 -2.26 8.02 -1.50
C ILE A 52 -3.75 7.84 -1.34
N PHE A 53 -4.21 7.77 -0.08
CA PHE A 53 -5.60 7.98 0.24
C PHE A 53 -5.94 9.47 0.21
N SER A 54 -7.06 9.82 -0.42
CA SER A 54 -7.55 11.18 -0.53
C SER A 54 -9.04 11.23 -0.20
N SER A 55 -9.39 12.08 0.75
CA SER A 55 -10.76 12.44 1.11
C SER A 55 -10.94 13.95 1.00
N LYS A 56 -12.16 14.44 1.27
CA LYS A 56 -12.40 15.88 1.39
C LYS A 56 -11.67 16.53 2.57
N GLU A 57 -11.35 15.73 3.59
CA GLU A 57 -10.78 16.21 4.86
C GLU A 57 -9.26 16.18 4.83
N TYR A 58 -8.65 15.19 4.19
CA TYR A 58 -7.21 15.02 4.19
C TYR A 58 -6.71 14.13 3.04
N ASN A 59 -5.41 14.23 2.79
CA ASN A 59 -4.66 13.29 2.00
C ASN A 59 -3.62 12.60 2.90
N SER A 60 -3.44 11.30 2.74
CA SER A 60 -2.42 10.55 3.46
C SER A 60 -1.79 9.49 2.57
N THR A 61 -0.48 9.33 2.70
CA THR A 61 0.22 8.22 2.07
C THR A 61 -0.11 6.94 2.84
N ILE A 62 -0.60 5.94 2.13
CA ILE A 62 -0.67 4.57 2.65
C ILE A 62 0.75 4.00 2.55
N TYR A 63 1.32 3.69 3.71
CA TYR A 63 2.71 3.29 3.85
C TYR A 63 2.81 1.92 4.52
N ILE A 64 3.45 0.97 3.83
CA ILE A 64 3.81 -0.34 4.36
C ILE A 64 5.31 -0.34 4.69
N ASN A 65 6.16 -0.21 3.67
CA ASN A 65 7.59 0.07 3.80
C ASN A 65 8.15 0.71 2.51
N ASN A 66 9.45 1.05 2.49
CA ASN A 66 10.12 1.67 1.33
C ASN A 66 10.36 0.71 0.15
N ALA A 67 10.27 -0.60 0.39
CA ALA A 67 10.47 -1.64 -0.62
C ALA A 67 9.16 -2.11 -1.25
N THR A 68 8.02 -1.49 -0.88
CA THR A 68 6.69 -1.84 -1.39
C THR A 68 6.38 -1.12 -2.71
N TYR A 69 5.87 -1.89 -3.66
CA TYR A 69 5.35 -1.45 -4.94
C TYR A 69 3.89 -1.90 -5.08
N TYR A 70 2.99 -1.01 -5.47
CA TYR A 70 1.57 -1.30 -5.60
C TYR A 70 1.21 -1.65 -7.04
N PHE A 71 0.37 -2.67 -7.23
CA PHE A 71 -0.23 -2.92 -8.54
C PHE A 71 -1.25 -1.82 -8.85
N GLY A 72 -1.43 -1.52 -10.14
CA GLY A 72 -2.28 -0.41 -10.57
C GLY A 72 -3.78 -0.63 -10.29
N PRO A 73 -4.62 0.38 -10.53
CA PRO A 73 -6.06 0.32 -10.27
C PRO A 73 -6.78 -0.81 -11.02
N SER A 74 -6.23 -1.29 -12.15
CA SER A 74 -6.81 -2.36 -12.95
C SER A 74 -6.76 -3.76 -12.30
N SER A 75 -5.90 -3.97 -11.31
CA SER A 75 -5.84 -5.23 -10.56
C SER A 75 -6.58 -5.16 -9.22
N SER A 76 -7.29 -4.07 -8.95
CA SER A 76 -8.03 -3.89 -7.69
C SER A 76 -9.46 -4.42 -7.78
N ILE A 77 -10.01 -4.86 -6.65
CA ILE A 77 -11.38 -5.38 -6.55
C ILE A 77 -12.13 -4.59 -5.48
N LEU A 78 -13.11 -3.79 -5.89
CA LEU A 78 -13.99 -3.06 -4.97
C LEU A 78 -15.08 -3.99 -4.40
N SER A 79 -15.43 -3.78 -3.14
CA SER A 79 -16.61 -4.40 -2.55
C SER A 79 -17.90 -3.87 -3.19
N GLY A 80 -19.03 -4.52 -2.92
CA GLY A 80 -20.33 -4.18 -3.49
C GLY A 80 -20.77 -2.73 -3.25
N SER A 81 -20.43 -2.15 -2.08
CA SER A 81 -20.66 -0.73 -1.77
C SER A 81 -19.52 0.20 -2.20
N GLY A 82 -18.41 -0.35 -2.70
CA GLY A 82 -17.17 0.39 -2.93
C GLY A 82 -16.54 0.95 -1.66
N ARG A 83 -16.97 0.54 -0.46
CA ARG A 83 -16.36 0.92 0.81
C ARG A 83 -14.99 0.28 0.98
N TYR A 84 -14.81 -0.94 0.52
CA TYR A 84 -13.55 -1.65 0.66
C TYR A 84 -12.93 -1.94 -0.69
N VAL A 85 -11.61 -2.08 -0.71
CA VAL A 85 -10.86 -2.48 -1.90
C VAL A 85 -9.82 -3.51 -1.55
N ILE A 86 -9.75 -4.58 -2.34
CA ILE A 86 -8.64 -5.52 -2.38
C ILE A 86 -7.60 -4.97 -3.36
N LEU A 87 -6.34 -4.94 -2.94
CA LEU A 87 -5.21 -4.47 -3.72
C LEU A 87 -3.99 -5.34 -3.47
N ASP A 88 -3.33 -5.77 -4.54
CA ASP A 88 -2.05 -6.45 -4.44
C ASP A 88 -0.89 -5.45 -4.32
N ALA A 89 0.12 -5.83 -3.55
CA ALA A 89 1.41 -5.14 -3.49
C ALA A 89 2.57 -6.14 -3.54
N LEU A 90 3.73 -5.67 -4.00
CA LEU A 90 4.97 -6.41 -4.08
C LEU A 90 5.99 -5.73 -3.19
N GLU A 91 6.47 -6.40 -2.16
CA GLU A 91 7.66 -5.98 -1.44
C GLU A 91 8.87 -6.65 -2.08
N GLY A 92 9.87 -5.87 -2.50
CA GLY A 92 11.04 -6.45 -3.17
C GLY A 92 12.30 -5.60 -3.07
N GLY A 93 13.44 -6.27 -3.00
CA GLY A 93 14.75 -5.64 -2.86
C GLY A 93 15.90 -6.54 -3.28
N TYR A 94 17.11 -6.00 -3.23
CA TYR A 94 18.34 -6.75 -3.46
C TYR A 94 18.98 -7.15 -2.13
N ILE A 95 19.32 -8.43 -1.95
CA ILE A 95 20.15 -8.92 -0.86
C ILE A 95 21.61 -8.85 -1.30
N THR A 96 22.45 -8.24 -0.47
CA THR A 96 23.91 -8.25 -0.61
C THR A 96 24.56 -9.02 0.53
N GLY A 97 25.70 -9.67 0.30
CA GLY A 97 26.51 -10.26 1.39
C GLY A 97 25.93 -11.54 2.00
N TYR A 98 25.19 -12.34 1.23
CA TYR A 98 24.71 -13.66 1.63
C TYR A 98 25.74 -14.79 1.34
N SER A 99 26.90 -14.42 0.82
CA SER A 99 28.08 -15.25 0.61
C SER A 99 29.34 -14.49 1.02
N ASP A 100 30.41 -15.23 1.33
CA ASP A 100 31.75 -14.68 1.56
C ASP A 100 32.45 -14.21 0.27
N ASP A 101 31.83 -14.47 -0.89
CA ASP A 101 32.30 -14.02 -2.19
C ASP A 101 32.05 -12.51 -2.39
N LYS A 102 33.13 -11.75 -2.60
CA LYS A 102 33.09 -10.30 -2.78
C LYS A 102 32.63 -9.88 -4.18
N ASP A 103 32.63 -10.80 -5.14
CA ASP A 103 32.23 -10.55 -6.53
C ASP A 103 30.80 -11.02 -6.83
N GLU A 104 30.06 -11.49 -5.82
CA GLU A 104 28.70 -11.96 -6.00
C GLU A 104 27.75 -10.79 -6.34
N LYS A 105 26.92 -11.01 -7.37
CA LYS A 105 25.89 -10.04 -7.75
C LYS A 105 24.77 -10.03 -6.71
N PRO A 106 24.20 -8.85 -6.39
CA PRO A 106 23.06 -8.77 -5.50
C PRO A 106 21.90 -9.65 -5.98
N LEU A 107 21.32 -10.45 -5.10
CA LEU A 107 20.19 -11.32 -5.40
C LEU A 107 18.89 -10.57 -5.13
N TRP A 108 18.04 -10.41 -6.15
CA TRP A 108 16.69 -9.92 -5.94
C TRP A 108 15.85 -10.99 -5.24
N LYS A 109 15.10 -10.60 -4.20
CA LYS A 109 13.88 -11.35 -3.85
C LYS A 109 12.74 -10.41 -3.58
N ASP A 110 11.56 -10.98 -3.69
CA ASP A 110 10.30 -10.31 -3.45
C ASP A 110 9.33 -11.21 -2.68
N LYS A 111 8.26 -10.56 -2.22
CA LYS A 111 7.18 -11.11 -1.42
C LYS A 111 5.90 -10.37 -1.82
N VAL A 112 4.82 -11.12 -2.06
CA VAL A 112 3.52 -10.52 -2.45
C VAL A 112 2.66 -10.32 -1.22
N HIS A 113 1.97 -9.19 -1.18
CA HIS A 113 1.05 -8.77 -0.13
C HIS A 113 -0.36 -8.62 -0.69
N CYS A 114 -1.35 -9.11 0.05
CA CYS A 114 -2.76 -8.82 -0.20
C CYS A 114 -3.25 -7.75 0.78
N LEU A 115 -3.68 -6.60 0.25
CA LEU A 115 -4.18 -5.49 1.05
C LEU A 115 -5.70 -5.41 0.95
N VAL A 116 -6.37 -5.26 2.09
CA VAL A 116 -7.77 -4.79 2.13
C VAL A 116 -7.80 -3.42 2.75
N ILE A 117 -8.30 -2.41 2.05
CA ILE A 117 -8.30 -1.02 2.50
C ILE A 117 -9.74 -0.53 2.68
N ASP A 118 -10.04 0.07 3.83
CA ASP A 118 -11.29 0.83 4.04
C ASP A 118 -11.16 2.21 3.38
N MET A 119 -11.94 2.43 2.33
CA MET A 119 -12.00 3.67 1.55
C MET A 119 -12.70 4.81 2.31
N GLN A 120 -13.25 4.58 3.50
CA GLN A 120 -13.78 5.64 4.34
C GLN A 120 -12.66 6.47 4.98
N ASN A 121 -11.55 5.83 5.37
CA ASN A 121 -10.48 6.45 6.16
C ASN A 121 -9.05 6.05 5.72
N GLY A 122 -8.91 5.30 4.62
CA GLY A 122 -7.63 4.92 4.04
C GLY A 122 -6.83 3.97 4.92
N CYS A 123 -7.54 3.03 5.57
CA CYS A 123 -7.00 2.16 6.60
C CYS A 123 -6.83 0.74 6.09
N ILE A 124 -5.61 0.20 6.18
CA ILE A 124 -5.30 -1.19 5.77
C ILE A 124 -5.84 -2.15 6.81
N LEU A 125 -6.94 -2.85 6.51
CA LEU A 125 -7.60 -3.82 7.38
C LEU A 125 -6.94 -5.20 7.34
N ILE A 126 -6.32 -5.55 6.21
CA ILE A 126 -5.62 -6.81 5.99
C ILE A 126 -4.33 -6.49 5.25
N ASN A 127 -3.22 -7.08 5.69
CA ASN A 127 -1.91 -7.04 5.04
C ASN A 127 -1.27 -8.42 5.20
N GLU A 128 -1.80 -9.40 4.48
CA GLU A 128 -1.36 -10.80 4.59
C GLU A 128 -0.33 -11.12 3.52
N THR A 129 0.52 -12.11 3.81
CA THR A 129 1.66 -12.44 2.96
C THR A 129 1.74 -13.92 2.63
N ASP A 130 2.10 -14.19 1.36
CA ASP A 130 2.29 -15.53 0.75
C ASP A 130 1.09 -16.50 0.81
N GLU A 131 1.02 -17.34 -0.24
CA GLU A 131 -0.05 -18.31 -0.55
C GLU A 131 -1.42 -17.69 -0.89
N ALA A 132 -1.36 -16.91 -1.98
CA ALA A 132 -2.45 -16.48 -2.85
C ALA A 132 -3.49 -15.55 -2.20
N CYS A 133 -3.55 -14.35 -2.76
CA CYS A 133 -4.64 -13.38 -2.63
C CYS A 133 -5.97 -13.96 -3.15
N MET A 134 -6.47 -15.03 -2.53
CA MET A 134 -7.73 -15.68 -2.84
C MET A 134 -8.86 -14.99 -2.09
N LEU A 135 -8.78 -13.67 -1.99
CA LEU A 135 -9.80 -12.84 -1.40
C LEU A 135 -10.83 -12.47 -2.45
N GLU A 136 -12.10 -12.63 -2.11
CA GLU A 136 -13.18 -12.16 -2.94
C GLU A 136 -14.28 -11.49 -2.13
N TRP A 137 -15.02 -10.61 -2.79
CA TRP A 137 -16.19 -9.97 -2.23
C TRP A 137 -17.46 -10.70 -2.65
N GLU A 138 -18.33 -10.98 -1.69
CA GLU A 138 -19.75 -11.26 -1.92
C GLU A 138 -20.57 -10.12 -1.32
N GLY A 139 -20.90 -9.11 -2.15
CA GLY A 139 -21.37 -7.83 -1.64
C GLY A 139 -20.24 -7.13 -0.86
N ASP A 140 -20.47 -6.82 0.41
CA ASP A 140 -19.46 -6.26 1.32
C ASP A 140 -18.82 -7.29 2.25
N GLU A 141 -19.17 -8.56 2.08
CA GLU A 141 -18.60 -9.65 2.87
C GLU A 141 -17.34 -10.18 2.20
N LEU A 142 -16.25 -10.26 2.95
CA LEU A 142 -14.97 -10.76 2.46
C LEU A 142 -14.85 -12.26 2.71
N TYR A 143 -14.37 -12.99 1.72
CA TYR A 143 -14.13 -14.43 1.83
C TYR A 143 -12.71 -14.78 1.41
N TYR A 144 -12.14 -15.76 2.11
CA TYR A 144 -10.97 -16.50 1.65
C TYR A 144 -11.44 -17.70 0.81
N THR A 145 -10.82 -17.90 -0.35
CA THR A 145 -11.25 -18.88 -1.36
C THR A 145 -10.17 -19.91 -1.70
N MET A 146 -9.71 -20.67 -0.71
CA MET A 146 -8.85 -21.82 -0.98
C MET A 146 -9.63 -23.11 -1.25
N ASP A 147 -9.17 -23.88 -2.23
CA ASP A 147 -9.56 -25.28 -2.50
C ASP A 147 -11.08 -25.57 -2.43
N ARG A 148 -11.88 -24.65 -2.99
CA ARG A 148 -13.35 -24.72 -3.10
C ARG A 148 -14.13 -24.55 -1.79
N GLN A 149 -13.46 -24.18 -0.70
CA GLN A 149 -14.12 -23.72 0.54
C GLN A 149 -14.10 -22.19 0.57
N LYS A 150 -15.24 -21.59 0.95
CA LYS A 150 -15.34 -20.16 1.22
C LYS A 150 -15.40 -19.96 2.72
N GLU A 151 -14.39 -19.32 3.29
CA GLU A 151 -14.39 -18.94 4.69
C GLU A 151 -14.60 -17.42 4.81
N LYS A 152 -15.61 -17.02 5.58
CA LYS A 152 -15.92 -15.60 5.79
C LYS A 152 -14.86 -14.98 6.70
N ILE A 153 -14.26 -13.89 6.24
CA ILE A 153 -13.32 -13.09 7.03
C ILE A 153 -14.08 -11.96 7.71
N GLU A 154 -13.93 -11.85 9.02
CA GLU A 154 -14.40 -10.68 9.75
C GLU A 154 -13.40 -9.53 9.58
N LEU A 155 -13.85 -8.46 8.91
CA LEU A 155 -13.12 -7.20 8.83
C LEU A 155 -13.16 -6.45 10.17
N LYS A 156 -12.39 -6.93 11.14
CA LYS A 156 -12.21 -6.30 12.45
C LYS A 156 -10.77 -5.86 12.60
N ARG A 157 -10.61 -4.65 13.15
CA ARG A 157 -9.30 -4.08 13.44
C ARG A 157 -9.13 -4.06 14.96
N SER A 158 -8.10 -4.71 15.48
CA SER A 158 -7.75 -4.56 16.89
C SER A 158 -6.62 -3.55 17.04
N ILE A 159 -6.59 -2.87 18.19
CA ILE A 159 -5.50 -1.95 18.51
C ILE A 159 -4.15 -2.66 18.52
N LYS A 160 -4.14 -3.95 18.86
CA LYS A 160 -2.93 -4.74 18.91
C LYS A 160 -2.35 -4.90 17.50
N ASP A 161 -3.18 -5.24 16.52
CA ASP A 161 -2.73 -5.39 15.12
C ASP A 161 -2.17 -4.07 14.58
N ASP A 162 -2.82 -2.95 14.91
CA ASP A 162 -2.35 -1.60 14.56
C ASP A 162 -0.99 -1.25 15.16
N LEU A 163 -0.77 -1.67 16.40
CA LEU A 163 0.46 -1.40 17.14
C LEU A 163 1.59 -2.37 16.77
N ASP A 164 1.28 -3.64 16.53
CA ASP A 164 2.25 -4.65 16.06
C ASP A 164 2.83 -4.22 14.69
N HIS A 165 2.00 -3.69 13.78
CA HIS A 165 2.46 -3.10 12.52
C HIS A 165 3.40 -1.89 12.67
N LEU A 166 3.42 -1.20 13.82
CA LEU A 166 4.37 -0.11 14.07
C LEU A 166 5.79 -0.61 14.29
N PHE A 167 5.92 -1.80 14.88
CA PHE A 167 7.19 -2.35 15.37
C PHE A 167 7.63 -3.62 14.65
N ASP A 168 6.77 -4.20 13.81
CA ASP A 168 7.15 -5.21 12.84
C ASP A 168 8.08 -4.57 11.79
N CYS A 169 9.35 -4.52 12.16
CA CYS A 169 10.44 -4.72 11.22
C CYS A 169 10.43 -6.20 10.89
N GLU A 170 9.58 -6.64 9.95
CA GLU A 170 9.86 -7.91 9.29
C GLU A 170 11.24 -7.75 8.67
N ASN A 171 12.24 -8.34 9.31
CA ASN A 171 13.63 -8.29 8.91
C ASN A 171 13.79 -9.27 7.76
N ILE A 172 13.09 -9.01 6.67
CA ILE A 172 13.43 -9.57 5.38
C ILE A 172 14.74 -8.86 5.04
N ASN A 173 15.85 -9.60 4.89
CA ASN A 173 17.26 -9.15 4.82
C ASN A 173 17.60 -8.09 3.73
N PHE A 174 16.81 -7.03 3.60
CA PHE A 174 16.75 -6.02 2.56
C PHE A 174 16.85 -4.60 3.13
N ILE A 175 16.56 -4.39 4.41
CA ILE A 175 16.46 -3.07 5.04
C ILE A 175 17.40 -3.01 6.26
N ASP A 176 18.28 -2.00 6.30
CA ASP A 176 19.13 -1.71 7.46
C ASP A 176 18.25 -1.42 8.69
N THR A 177 18.63 -1.92 9.86
CA THR A 177 17.91 -1.70 11.14
C THR A 177 17.69 -0.20 11.44
N ASN A 178 18.62 0.67 11.05
CA ASN A 178 18.49 2.12 11.18
C ASN A 178 17.52 2.74 10.16
N GLU A 179 17.38 2.10 9.00
CA GLU A 179 16.37 2.49 8.01
C GLU A 179 14.99 2.06 8.47
N CYS A 180 14.83 0.87 9.06
CA CYS A 180 13.55 0.46 9.67
C CYS A 180 13.06 1.48 10.71
N LYS A 181 13.96 1.99 11.57
CA LYS A 181 13.62 3.05 12.54
C LYS A 181 13.13 4.36 11.90
N LYS A 182 13.64 4.75 10.73
CA LYS A 182 13.16 5.95 10.01
C LYS A 182 11.77 5.76 9.40
N GLN A 183 11.36 4.52 9.12
CA GLN A 183 10.05 4.18 8.55
C GLN A 183 8.90 4.33 9.55
N ASN A 184 9.20 4.43 10.85
CA ASN A 184 8.20 4.43 11.93
C ASN A 184 7.22 5.61 11.88
N LYS A 185 7.62 6.79 11.38
CA LYS A 185 6.72 7.97 11.41
C LYS A 185 5.46 7.78 10.54
N GLY A 186 5.61 7.27 9.33
CA GLY A 186 4.47 7.06 8.42
C GLY A 186 3.55 5.94 8.90
N LYS A 187 4.12 4.88 9.50
CA LYS A 187 3.37 3.79 10.13
C LYS A 187 2.53 4.29 11.31
N ILE A 188 3.10 5.18 12.14
CA ILE A 188 2.43 5.75 13.32
C ILE A 188 1.27 6.65 12.95
N ASP A 189 1.45 7.53 11.96
CA ASP A 189 0.36 8.37 11.47
C ASP A 189 -0.80 7.53 10.89
N ASN A 190 -0.47 6.39 10.25
CA ASN A 190 -1.47 5.44 9.76
C ASN A 190 -2.21 4.74 10.91
N ALA A 191 -1.49 4.18 11.89
CA ALA A 191 -2.10 3.46 13.02
C ALA A 191 -3.00 4.37 13.86
N ILE A 192 -2.55 5.60 14.18
CA ILE A 192 -3.36 6.57 14.95
C ILE A 192 -4.60 7.00 14.17
N ARG A 193 -4.50 7.15 12.85
CA ARG A 193 -5.66 7.47 12.02
C ARG A 193 -6.69 6.34 12.04
N CYS A 194 -6.23 5.11 11.93
CA CYS A 194 -7.10 3.94 11.85
C CYS A 194 -7.68 3.52 13.19
N ASN A 195 -7.02 3.90 14.28
CA ASN A 195 -7.49 3.69 15.64
C ASN A 195 -7.12 4.91 16.49
N THR A 196 -8.02 5.88 16.54
CA THR A 196 -7.75 7.17 17.19
C THR A 196 -7.51 6.99 18.69
N ILE A 197 -6.44 7.60 19.17
CA ILE A 197 -6.10 7.64 20.59
C ILE A 197 -7.25 8.31 21.37
N ASN A 198 -7.70 7.63 22.41
CA ASN A 198 -8.78 8.05 23.28
C ASN A 198 -8.57 7.50 24.70
N PRO A 199 -9.33 7.95 25.71
CA PRO A 199 -9.10 7.54 27.09
C PRO A 199 -9.19 6.02 27.34
N LYS A 200 -9.86 5.25 26.47
CA LYS A 200 -9.98 3.79 26.63
C LYS A 200 -8.76 3.02 26.12
N ASN A 201 -7.92 3.65 25.30
CA ASN A 201 -6.85 2.96 24.58
C ASN A 201 -5.47 3.66 24.67
N ILE A 202 -5.41 4.85 25.27
CA ILE A 202 -4.17 5.63 25.42
C ILE A 202 -3.07 4.88 26.16
N GLU A 203 -3.40 4.13 27.22
CA GLU A 203 -2.41 3.34 27.96
C GLU A 203 -1.75 2.26 27.10
N GLU A 204 -2.48 1.70 26.13
CA GLU A 204 -1.94 0.67 25.23
C GLU A 204 -0.99 1.31 24.21
N TYR A 205 -1.38 2.45 23.63
CA TYR A 205 -0.49 3.26 22.80
C TYR A 205 0.78 3.66 23.57
N GLU A 206 0.66 4.11 24.82
CA GLU A 206 1.80 4.49 25.66
C GLU A 206 2.75 3.32 25.93
N LYS A 207 2.24 2.11 26.21
CA LYS A 207 3.09 0.91 26.39
C LYS A 207 3.91 0.57 25.15
N TYR A 208 3.31 0.72 23.97
CA TYR A 208 3.93 0.39 22.71
C TYR A 208 4.95 1.47 22.30
N LEU A 209 4.57 2.74 22.39
CA LEU A 209 5.46 3.85 22.07
C LEU A 209 6.66 3.92 23.04
N SER A 210 6.45 3.67 24.35
CA SER A 210 7.51 3.79 25.38
C SER A 210 8.58 2.72 25.31
N LYS A 211 8.37 1.63 24.55
CA LYS A 211 9.38 0.61 24.27
C LYS A 211 10.45 1.07 23.28
N ASP A 212 10.21 2.13 22.50
CA ASP A 212 11.16 2.67 21.54
C ASP A 212 11.73 4.01 22.05
N SER A 213 12.95 3.95 22.61
CA SER A 213 13.62 5.08 23.28
C SER A 213 13.93 6.26 22.34
N ASP A 214 13.83 6.06 21.03
CA ASP A 214 14.11 7.08 20.01
C ASP A 214 12.86 7.88 19.61
N PHE A 215 11.65 7.45 20.03
CA PHE A 215 10.41 8.12 19.66
C PHE A 215 10.10 9.28 20.63
N LYS A 216 10.19 10.53 20.18
CA LYS A 216 9.85 11.71 21.00
C LYS A 216 8.34 11.79 21.26
N HIS A 217 7.91 11.20 22.38
CA HIS A 217 6.51 11.05 22.80
C HIS A 217 5.67 12.33 22.96
N LYS A 218 6.30 13.50 23.17
CA LYS A 218 5.61 14.64 23.77
C LYS A 218 4.77 15.51 22.81
N GLU A 219 4.83 15.28 21.51
CA GLU A 219 4.10 16.11 20.53
C GLU A 219 2.85 15.46 19.95
N ILE A 220 2.72 14.12 20.00
CA ILE A 220 1.60 13.40 19.35
C ILE A 220 0.35 13.30 20.24
N LEU A 221 0.51 13.48 21.56
CA LEU A 221 -0.56 13.34 22.56
C LEU A 221 -1.19 14.68 23.01
N LYS A 222 -0.98 15.76 22.25
CA LYS A 222 -1.62 17.08 22.48
C LYS A 222 -2.61 17.38 21.38
#